data_AF-A0A239DF05-F1
#
_entry.id   AF-A0A239DF05-F1
#
_cell.length_a   1.000
_cell.length_b   1.000
_cell.length_c   1.000
_cell.angle_alpha   90.00
_cell.angle_beta   90.00
_cell.angle_gamma   90.00
#
_symmetry.space_group_name_H-M   'P 1'
#
loop_
_entity.id
_entity.type
_entity.pdbx_description
1 polymer ?
#
loop_
_entity_poly.entity_id
_entity_poly.type
_entity_poly.pdbx_seq_one_letter_code
_entity_poly.pdbx_strand_id
1 'polypeptide(L)'
;MAQSANDQPAATTKRSISDRLSHGGWYFAVTVYTGGIFAAVPFWHAARRLNRPAVTRLALVYTGLGVLLMVLMALTPPPTPDGTSGDSTIGTIGGMTVLAVVIVGCLQLRGLRREVYGQRVAASALAHPAVAQALAARQRRVEARELRASDPALARQLGIGRPDLRRDYDDGGLVDLNTAPASVVA
;
A
#
# COMPACT_ATOMS: atom_id res chain seq x y z
N MET A 1 45.01 2.07 -24.63
CA MET A 1 43.72 2.49 -25.22
C MET A 1 42.63 2.14 -24.24
N ALA A 2 42.17 3.15 -23.51
CA ALA A 2 41.22 3.03 -22.41
C ALA A 2 39.79 2.99 -22.96
N GLN A 3 39.03 1.95 -22.60
CA GLN A 3 37.60 1.88 -22.85
C GLN A 3 36.91 2.44 -21.60
N SER A 4 36.62 3.73 -21.66
CA SER A 4 35.98 4.51 -20.61
C SER A 4 34.53 4.05 -20.42
N ALA A 5 34.19 3.91 -19.14
CA ALA A 5 32.90 3.57 -18.59
C ALA A 5 31.75 4.37 -19.20
N ASN A 6 30.74 3.65 -19.68
CA ASN A 6 29.42 4.18 -19.94
C ASN A 6 28.66 4.28 -18.61
N ASP A 7 29.04 5.24 -17.76
CA ASP A 7 28.24 5.64 -16.60
C ASP A 7 27.14 6.59 -17.08
N GLN A 8 26.01 6.01 -17.52
CA GLN A 8 24.78 6.78 -17.58
C GLN A 8 24.22 6.91 -16.15
N PRO A 9 24.08 8.14 -15.60
CA PRO A 9 23.46 8.31 -14.31
C PRO A 9 21.98 7.90 -14.41
N ALA A 10 21.58 6.97 -13.55
CA ALA A 10 20.21 6.51 -13.41
C ALA A 10 19.25 7.71 -13.27
N ALA A 11 18.54 8.03 -14.35
CA ALA A 11 17.51 9.06 -14.35
C ALA A 11 16.45 8.66 -13.32
N THR A 12 16.43 9.36 -12.20
CA THR A 12 15.39 9.27 -11.18
C THR A 12 14.13 9.91 -11.76
N THR A 13 13.39 9.14 -12.56
CA THR A 13 12.08 9.54 -13.06
C THR A 13 11.18 9.82 -11.87
N LYS A 14 10.99 11.11 -11.55
CA LYS A 14 10.02 11.56 -10.54
C LYS A 14 8.66 11.04 -10.97
N ARG A 15 8.18 9.97 -10.34
CA ARG A 15 6.82 9.43 -10.57
C ARG A 15 5.82 10.58 -10.48
N SER A 16 5.16 10.86 -11.60
CA SER A 16 4.11 11.86 -11.71
C SER A 16 3.01 11.57 -10.68
N ILE A 17 2.36 12.61 -10.17
CA ILE A 17 1.24 12.47 -9.22
C ILE A 17 0.13 11.58 -9.82
N SER A 18 -0.02 11.63 -11.14
CA SER A 18 -0.91 10.75 -11.93
C SER A 18 -0.55 9.26 -11.82
N ASP A 19 0.73 8.88 -11.80
CA ASP A 19 1.19 7.50 -11.60
C ASP A 19 0.94 6.97 -10.18
N ARG A 20 0.94 7.87 -9.18
CA ARG A 20 0.59 7.51 -7.80
C ARG A 20 -0.93 7.33 -7.63
N LEU A 21 -1.71 8.03 -8.43
CA LEU A 21 -3.18 7.96 -8.45
C LEU A 21 -3.70 6.81 -9.32
N SER A 22 -2.97 6.40 -10.37
CA SER A 22 -3.40 5.36 -11.31
C SER A 22 -3.52 3.97 -10.67
N HIS A 23 -2.78 3.70 -9.57
CA HIS A 23 -2.88 2.44 -8.82
C HIS A 23 -4.01 2.47 -7.75
N GLY A 24 -5.27 2.52 -8.19
CA GLY A 24 -6.44 2.37 -7.32
C GLY A 24 -7.11 3.68 -6.87
N GLY A 25 -6.76 4.83 -7.46
CA GLY A 25 -7.48 6.09 -7.27
C GLY A 25 -8.91 6.08 -7.79
N TRP A 26 -9.24 5.14 -8.68
CA TRP A 26 -10.59 4.95 -9.21
C TRP A 26 -11.65 4.69 -8.12
N TYR A 27 -11.27 4.12 -6.98
CA TYR A 27 -12.16 3.92 -5.82
C TYR A 27 -12.75 5.25 -5.32
N PHE A 28 -11.91 6.27 -5.25
CA PHE A 28 -12.30 7.61 -4.80
C PHE A 28 -13.01 8.36 -5.93
N ALA A 29 -12.52 8.26 -7.16
CA ALA A 29 -13.15 8.90 -8.31
C ALA A 29 -14.61 8.44 -8.45
N VAL A 30 -14.87 7.13 -8.41
CA VAL A 30 -16.24 6.60 -8.49
C VAL A 30 -17.10 7.10 -7.32
N THR A 31 -16.59 7.08 -6.09
CA THR A 31 -17.36 7.49 -4.90
C THR A 31 -17.69 8.99 -4.91
N VAL A 32 -16.71 9.83 -5.26
CA VAL A 32 -16.85 11.30 -5.25
C VAL A 32 -17.67 11.79 -6.43
N TYR A 33 -17.39 11.33 -7.66
CA TYR A 33 -18.12 11.80 -8.85
C TYR A 33 -19.58 11.35 -8.89
N THR A 34 -19.93 10.26 -8.19
CA THR A 34 -21.30 9.75 -8.16
C THR A 34 -22.10 10.17 -6.92
N GLY A 35 -21.54 11.04 -6.07
CA GLY A 35 -22.19 11.44 -4.82
C GLY A 35 -22.49 10.26 -3.89
N GLY A 36 -21.66 9.21 -3.93
CA GLY A 36 -21.85 8.00 -3.12
C GLY A 36 -22.84 6.96 -3.67
N ILE A 37 -23.61 7.25 -4.73
CA ILE A 37 -24.59 6.29 -5.31
C ILE A 37 -23.88 5.00 -5.77
N PHE A 38 -22.72 5.12 -6.40
CA PHE A 38 -21.92 3.97 -6.85
C PHE A 38 -20.79 3.59 -5.87
N ALA A 39 -20.84 4.06 -4.62
CA ALA A 39 -19.85 3.69 -3.60
C ALA A 39 -19.78 2.17 -3.40
N ALA A 40 -20.87 1.44 -3.64
CA ALA A 40 -20.92 -0.02 -3.54
C ALA A 40 -19.93 -0.76 -4.46
N VAL A 41 -19.61 -0.21 -5.63
CA VAL A 41 -18.77 -0.86 -6.64
C VAL A 41 -17.35 -1.14 -6.12
N PRO A 42 -16.59 -0.15 -5.60
CA PRO A 42 -15.27 -0.41 -5.03
C PRO A 42 -15.31 -1.33 -3.79
N PHE A 43 -16.37 -1.29 -2.98
CA PHE A 43 -16.53 -2.24 -1.85
C PHE A 43 -16.73 -3.68 -2.34
N TRP A 44 -17.54 -3.91 -3.38
CA TRP A 44 -17.70 -5.23 -3.99
C TRP A 44 -16.41 -5.75 -4.63
N HIS A 45 -15.66 -4.88 -5.31
CA HIS A 45 -14.34 -5.26 -5.82
C HIS A 45 -13.39 -5.63 -4.68
N ALA A 46 -13.37 -4.86 -3.59
CA ALA A 46 -12.56 -5.18 -2.40
C ALA A 46 -13.00 -6.50 -1.73
N ALA A 47 -14.31 -6.75 -1.61
CA ALA A 47 -14.86 -7.98 -1.03
C ALA A 47 -14.41 -9.23 -1.80
N ARG A 48 -14.49 -9.19 -3.15
CA ARG A 48 -14.04 -10.29 -4.01
C ARG A 48 -12.53 -10.51 -3.96
N ARG A 49 -11.74 -9.45 -3.68
CA ARG A 49 -10.27 -9.53 -3.62
C ARG A 49 -9.73 -9.98 -2.27
N LEU A 50 -10.36 -9.57 -1.16
CA LEU A 50 -9.92 -9.88 0.20
C LEU A 50 -10.59 -11.13 0.78
N ASN A 51 -11.69 -11.60 0.18
CA ASN A 51 -12.45 -12.78 0.57
C ASN A 51 -12.84 -12.80 2.07
N ARG A 52 -13.15 -11.62 2.63
CA ARG A 52 -13.52 -11.44 4.05
C ARG A 52 -15.01 -11.14 4.19
N PRO A 53 -15.75 -11.85 5.06
CA PRO A 53 -17.19 -11.66 5.23
C PRO A 53 -17.55 -10.25 5.74
N ALA A 54 -16.66 -9.65 6.55
CA ALA A 54 -16.83 -8.28 7.03
C ALA A 54 -16.87 -7.24 5.89
N VAL A 55 -16.08 -7.45 4.83
CA VAL A 55 -16.03 -6.54 3.66
C VAL A 55 -17.27 -6.74 2.79
N THR A 56 -17.76 -7.97 2.68
CA THR A 56 -19.05 -8.25 2.02
C THR A 56 -20.21 -7.59 2.76
N ARG A 57 -20.23 -7.62 4.09
CA ARG A 57 -21.24 -6.90 4.88
C ARG A 57 -21.18 -5.40 4.63
N LEU A 58 -19.99 -4.80 4.57
CA LEU A 58 -19.83 -3.40 4.21
C LEU A 58 -20.37 -3.11 2.81
N ALA A 59 -20.06 -3.96 1.82
CA ALA A 59 -20.59 -3.81 0.47
C ALA A 59 -22.13 -3.82 0.45
N LEU A 60 -22.76 -4.72 1.24
CA LEU A 60 -24.22 -4.77 1.40
C LEU A 60 -24.79 -3.49 2.04
N VAL A 61 -24.13 -2.96 3.08
CA VAL A 61 -24.54 -1.71 3.74
C VAL A 61 -24.50 -0.55 2.76
N TYR A 62 -23.41 -0.38 2.00
CA TYR A 62 -23.31 0.71 1.01
C TYR A 62 -24.25 0.53 -0.18
N THR A 63 -24.61 -0.70 -0.58
CA THR A 63 -25.68 -0.90 -1.56
C THR A 63 -27.04 -0.45 -1.02
N GLY A 64 -27.38 -0.82 0.21
CA GLY A 64 -28.64 -0.39 0.83
C GLY A 64 -28.71 1.12 0.99
N LEU A 65 -27.58 1.74 1.34
CA LEU A 65 -27.50 3.17 1.49
C LEU A 65 -27.59 3.91 0.13
N GLY A 66 -26.99 3.36 -0.93
CA GLY A 66 -27.19 3.87 -2.29
C GLY A 66 -28.65 3.82 -2.74
N VAL A 67 -29.37 2.73 -2.43
CA VAL A 67 -30.82 2.61 -2.69
C VAL A 67 -31.61 3.63 -1.88
N LEU A 68 -31.29 3.81 -0.60
CA LEU A 68 -31.92 4.83 0.24
C LEU A 68 -31.76 6.24 -0.34
N LEU A 69 -30.55 6.60 -0.79
CA LEU A 69 -30.28 7.89 -1.43
C LEU A 69 -31.08 8.05 -2.73
N MET A 70 -31.21 6.98 -3.53
CA MET A 70 -32.01 6.99 -4.74
C MET A 70 -33.51 7.22 -4.45
N VAL A 71 -34.03 6.58 -3.40
CA VAL A 71 -35.41 6.78 -2.94
C VAL A 71 -35.61 8.20 -2.43
N LEU A 72 -34.69 8.73 -1.61
CA LEU A 72 -34.78 10.11 -1.14
C LEU A 72 -34.78 11.11 -2.30
N MET A 73 -33.92 10.91 -3.30
CA MET A 73 -33.91 11.75 -4.50
C MET A 73 -35.21 11.65 -5.31
N ALA A 74 -35.78 10.45 -5.44
CA ALA A 74 -37.05 10.26 -6.15
C ALA A 74 -38.25 10.92 -5.44
N LEU A 75 -38.20 11.00 -4.10
CA LEU A 75 -39.23 11.64 -3.27
C LEU A 75 -39.02 13.15 -3.11
N THR A 76 -37.85 13.69 -3.49
CA THR A 76 -37.55 15.13 -3.36
C THR A 76 -38.15 15.89 -4.55
N PRO A 77 -39.09 16.83 -4.33
CA PRO A 77 -39.66 17.64 -5.42
C PRO A 77 -38.58 18.51 -6.10
N PRO A 78 -38.67 18.74 -7.43
CA PRO A 78 -37.73 19.62 -8.10
C PRO A 78 -37.84 21.04 -7.54
N PRO A 79 -36.72 21.79 -7.47
CA PRO A 79 -36.73 23.17 -7.01
C PRO A 79 -37.61 24.01 -7.93
N THR A 80 -38.47 24.85 -7.35
CA THR A 80 -39.28 25.78 -8.14
C THR A 80 -38.40 26.88 -8.74
N PRO A 81 -38.78 27.46 -9.90
CA PRO A 81 -38.01 28.52 -10.56
C PRO A 81 -37.76 29.74 -9.66
N ASP A 82 -38.60 29.95 -8.65
CA ASP A 82 -38.52 31.05 -7.69
C ASP A 82 -37.52 30.77 -6.54
N GLY A 83 -36.74 29.69 -6.63
CA GLY A 83 -35.73 29.30 -5.64
C GLY A 83 -36.30 28.68 -4.36
N THR A 84 -37.63 28.49 -4.29
CA THR A 84 -38.30 27.91 -3.12
C THR A 84 -38.40 26.40 -3.30
N SER A 85 -37.55 25.63 -2.63
CA SER A 85 -37.65 24.17 -2.58
C SER A 85 -38.86 23.75 -1.74
N GLY A 86 -39.82 23.04 -2.36
CA GLY A 86 -41.11 22.67 -1.76
C GLY A 86 -41.06 21.77 -0.53
N ASP A 87 -39.89 21.25 -0.15
CA ASP A 87 -39.63 20.65 1.16
C ASP A 87 -38.13 20.69 1.49
N SER A 88 -37.68 21.81 2.06
CA SER A 88 -36.25 22.05 2.38
C SER A 88 -35.66 21.05 3.38
N THR A 89 -36.49 20.33 4.15
CA THR A 89 -36.02 19.40 5.18
C THR A 89 -35.50 18.11 4.56
N ILE A 90 -36.24 17.51 3.62
CA ILE A 90 -35.84 16.28 2.91
C ILE A 90 -34.56 16.50 2.11
N GLY A 91 -34.47 17.65 1.42
CA GLY A 91 -33.26 18.02 0.67
C GLY A 91 -32.03 18.19 1.57
N THR A 92 -32.19 18.83 2.74
CA THR A 92 -31.09 19.01 3.71
C THR A 92 -30.63 17.67 4.28
N ILE A 93 -31.56 16.79 4.67
CA ILE A 93 -31.25 15.44 5.18
C ILE A 93 -30.54 14.62 4.10
N GLY A 94 -31.04 14.65 2.85
CA GLY A 94 -30.43 13.98 1.71
C GLY A 94 -29.00 14.46 1.45
N GLY A 95 -28.79 15.78 1.41
CA GLY A 95 -27.47 16.39 1.21
C GLY A 95 -26.47 16.03 2.32
N MET A 96 -26.89 16.11 3.59
CA MET A 96 -26.04 15.72 4.73
C MET A 96 -25.72 14.23 4.72
N THR A 97 -26.67 13.38 4.32
CA THR A 97 -26.45 11.94 4.17
C THR A 97 -25.43 11.66 3.08
N VAL A 98 -25.54 12.28 1.91
CA VAL A 98 -24.55 12.17 0.82
C VAL A 98 -23.16 12.55 1.33
N LEU A 99 -23.03 13.69 2.01
CA LEU A 99 -21.73 14.15 2.52
C LEU A 99 -21.12 13.16 3.52
N ALA A 100 -21.92 12.68 4.48
CA ALA A 100 -21.49 11.71 5.47
C ALA A 100 -21.00 10.40 4.81
N VAL A 101 -21.72 9.93 3.80
CA VAL A 101 -21.40 8.69 3.06
C VAL A 101 -20.14 8.82 2.25
N VAL A 102 -19.95 9.96 1.59
CA VAL A 102 -18.72 10.24 0.84
C VAL A 102 -17.53 10.29 1.80
N ILE A 103 -17.64 11.00 2.92
CA ILE A 103 -16.54 11.12 3.90
C ILE A 103 -16.21 9.77 4.51
N VAL A 104 -17.19 9.08 5.10
CA VAL A 104 -17.00 7.79 5.78
C VAL A 104 -16.57 6.72 4.77
N GLY A 105 -17.17 6.71 3.57
CA GLY A 105 -16.80 5.83 2.47
C GLY A 105 -15.36 6.02 2.05
N CYS A 106 -14.88 7.26 1.90
CA CYS A 106 -13.49 7.53 1.57
C CYS A 106 -12.53 7.04 2.67
N LEU A 107 -12.85 7.22 3.95
CA LEU A 107 -12.02 6.72 5.05
C LEU A 107 -11.91 5.20 5.04
N GLN A 108 -13.04 4.49 4.87
CA GLN A 108 -13.07 3.03 4.83
C GLN A 108 -12.38 2.46 3.56
N LEU A 109 -12.63 3.07 2.40
CA LEU A 109 -11.98 2.69 1.14
C LEU A 109 -10.47 2.92 1.19
N ARG A 110 -9.97 3.90 1.95
CA ARG A 110 -8.52 4.11 2.13
C ARG A 110 -7.84 2.93 2.80
N GLY A 111 -8.45 2.34 3.82
CA GLY A 111 -7.95 1.12 4.47
C GLY A 111 -7.99 -0.08 3.53
N LEU A 112 -9.16 -0.34 2.94
CA LEU A 112 -9.36 -1.45 2.00
C LEU A 112 -8.43 -1.36 0.77
N ARG A 113 -8.21 -0.16 0.24
CA ARG A 113 -7.27 0.06 -0.88
C ARG A 113 -5.84 -0.28 -0.46
N ARG A 114 -5.41 0.11 0.75
CA ARG A 114 -4.08 -0.25 1.25
C ARG A 114 -3.91 -1.75 1.38
N GLU A 115 -4.94 -2.48 1.80
CA GLU A 115 -4.89 -3.94 1.89
C GLU A 115 -4.83 -4.59 0.49
N VAL A 116 -5.74 -4.22 -0.42
CA VAL A 116 -5.83 -4.80 -1.76
C VAL A 116 -4.56 -4.55 -2.59
N TYR A 117 -4.04 -3.32 -2.56
CA TYR A 117 -2.89 -2.93 -3.39
C TYR A 117 -1.55 -3.06 -2.64
N GLY A 118 -1.53 -2.98 -1.31
CA GLY A 118 -0.32 -3.17 -0.50
C GLY A 118 0.23 -4.59 -0.61
N GLN A 119 -0.64 -5.60 -0.61
CA GLN A 119 -0.24 -7.00 -0.83
C GLN A 119 0.44 -7.18 -2.20
N ARG A 120 -0.06 -6.50 -3.24
CA ARG A 120 0.51 -6.57 -4.60
C ARG A 120 1.83 -5.84 -4.71
N VAL A 121 1.97 -4.67 -4.08
CA VAL A 121 3.22 -3.91 -4.09
C VAL A 121 4.31 -4.66 -3.32
N ALA A 122 3.98 -5.31 -2.20
CA ALA A 122 4.92 -6.17 -1.48
C ALA A 122 5.33 -7.38 -2.33
N ALA A 123 4.36 -8.08 -2.93
CA ALA A 123 4.64 -9.22 -3.81
C ALA A 123 5.44 -8.83 -5.06
N SER A 124 5.17 -7.67 -5.67
CA SER A 124 5.94 -7.19 -6.82
C SER A 124 7.33 -6.69 -6.45
N ALA A 125 7.48 -6.08 -5.28
CA ALA A 125 8.80 -5.74 -4.73
C ALA A 125 9.63 -7.00 -4.48
N LEU A 126 9.03 -8.05 -3.90
CA LEU A 126 9.65 -9.37 -3.73
C LEU A 126 9.94 -10.07 -5.07
N ALA A 127 9.14 -9.84 -6.12
CA ALA A 127 9.39 -10.39 -7.44
C ALA A 127 10.65 -9.81 -8.11
N HIS A 128 11.12 -8.64 -7.68
CA HIS A 128 12.36 -8.07 -8.19
C HIS A 128 13.56 -8.84 -7.59
N PRO A 129 14.39 -9.53 -8.41
CA PRO A 129 15.42 -10.44 -7.91
C PRO A 129 16.42 -9.74 -6.97
N ALA A 130 16.79 -8.49 -7.28
CA ALA A 130 17.66 -7.69 -6.42
C ALA A 130 17.07 -7.42 -5.01
N VAL A 131 15.76 -7.17 -4.91
CA VAL A 131 15.11 -6.91 -3.62
C VAL A 131 14.97 -8.20 -2.81
N ALA A 132 14.61 -9.31 -3.48
CA ALA A 132 14.59 -10.63 -2.85
C ALA A 132 15.97 -11.01 -2.28
N GLN A 133 17.04 -10.80 -3.06
CA GLN A 133 18.42 -11.03 -2.61
C GLN A 133 18.79 -10.12 -1.43
N ALA A 134 18.43 -8.83 -1.47
CA ALA A 134 18.71 -7.91 -0.36
C ALA A 134 17.97 -8.31 0.94
N LEU A 135 16.73 -8.78 0.84
CA LEU A 135 15.96 -9.27 2.00
C LEU A 135 16.54 -10.59 2.55
N ALA A 136 16.92 -11.52 1.66
CA ALA A 136 17.60 -12.75 2.06
C ALA A 136 18.95 -12.45 2.75
N ALA A 137 19.73 -11.51 2.21
CA ALA A 137 20.96 -11.04 2.84
C ALA A 137 20.69 -10.40 4.22
N ARG A 138 19.62 -9.60 4.35
CA ARG A 138 19.23 -9.03 5.65
C ARG A 138 18.90 -10.11 6.67
N GLN A 139 18.16 -11.14 6.27
CA GLN A 139 17.80 -12.26 7.13
C GLN A 139 19.04 -13.02 7.61
N ARG A 140 19.97 -13.34 6.69
CA ARG A 140 21.25 -13.97 7.05
C ARG A 140 22.09 -13.15 8.02
N ARG A 141 22.08 -11.81 7.92
CA ARG A 141 22.74 -10.94 8.91
C ARG A 141 22.09 -11.00 10.29
N VAL A 142 20.79 -11.28 10.40
CA VAL A 142 20.12 -11.45 11.70
C VAL A 142 20.56 -12.78 12.31
N GLU A 143 20.45 -13.86 11.55
CA GLU A 143 20.86 -15.21 11.96
C GLU A 143 22.34 -15.25 12.36
N ALA A 144 23.22 -14.61 11.58
CA ALA A 144 24.65 -14.54 11.89
C ALA A 144 24.94 -13.73 13.18
N ARG A 145 24.15 -12.68 13.47
CA ARG A 145 24.28 -11.93 14.74
C ARG A 145 23.79 -12.74 15.93
N GLU A 146 22.67 -13.44 15.77
CA GLU A 146 22.14 -14.34 16.79
C GLU A 146 23.13 -15.47 17.09
N LEU A 147 23.66 -16.13 16.06
CA LEU A 147 24.67 -17.18 16.19
C LEU A 147 25.92 -16.68 16.91
N ARG A 148 26.36 -15.47 16.57
CA ARG A 148 27.51 -14.84 17.24
C ARG A 148 27.24 -14.47 18.69
N ALA A 149 25.99 -14.09 19.03
CA ALA A 149 25.60 -13.81 20.40
C ALA A 149 25.48 -15.10 21.23
N SER A 150 25.00 -16.19 20.64
CA SER A 150 24.85 -17.48 21.32
C SER A 150 26.16 -18.26 21.43
N ASP A 151 27.00 -18.26 20.39
CA ASP A 151 28.28 -18.96 20.37
C ASP A 151 29.38 -18.14 19.65
N PRO A 152 30.10 -17.29 20.40
CA PRO A 152 31.21 -16.50 19.86
C PRO A 152 32.41 -17.32 19.39
N ALA A 153 32.60 -18.54 19.90
CA ALA A 153 33.72 -19.39 19.50
C ALA A 153 33.46 -19.99 18.11
N LEU A 154 32.27 -20.53 17.90
CA LEU A 154 31.82 -21.03 16.60
C LEU A 154 31.77 -19.91 15.55
N ALA A 155 31.27 -18.74 15.90
CA ALA A 155 31.22 -17.60 14.97
C ALA A 155 32.61 -17.19 14.46
N ARG A 156 33.66 -17.31 15.30
CA ARG A 156 35.05 -17.07 14.88
C ARG A 156 35.57 -18.16 13.95
N GLN A 157 35.25 -19.43 14.21
CA GLN A 157 35.64 -20.55 13.34
C GLN A 157 35.00 -20.43 11.95
N LEU A 158 33.74 -19.98 11.89
CA LEU A 158 33.01 -19.76 10.64
C LEU A 158 33.37 -18.44 9.93
N GLY A 159 34.21 -17.60 10.52
CA GLY A 159 34.63 -16.32 9.93
C GLY A 159 33.50 -15.27 9.82
N ILE A 160 32.48 -15.33 10.69
CA ILE A 160 31.33 -14.41 10.64
C ILE A 160 31.78 -12.96 10.89
N GLY A 161 31.46 -12.06 9.96
CA GLY A 161 31.83 -10.65 10.05
C GLY A 161 33.27 -10.35 9.62
N ARG A 162 34.02 -11.34 9.13
CA ARG A 162 35.42 -11.23 8.66
C ARG A 162 35.47 -11.37 7.14
N PRO A 163 35.28 -10.28 6.37
CA PRO A 163 35.34 -10.32 4.89
C PRO A 163 36.71 -10.71 4.33
N ASP A 164 37.77 -10.62 5.14
CA ASP A 164 39.15 -10.95 4.81
C ASP A 164 39.48 -12.45 4.95
N LEU A 165 38.68 -13.21 5.70
CA LEU A 165 38.81 -14.66 5.79
C LEU A 165 38.06 -15.35 4.64
N ARG A 166 38.51 -16.55 4.29
CA ARG A 166 37.75 -17.39 3.35
C ARG A 166 36.41 -17.76 3.98
N ARG A 167 35.32 -17.39 3.31
CA ARG A 167 33.95 -17.59 3.81
C ARG A 167 33.45 -18.98 3.47
N ASP A 168 33.32 -19.82 4.48
CA ASP A 168 32.59 -21.09 4.37
C ASP A 168 31.11 -20.93 4.76
N TYR A 169 30.77 -19.83 5.45
CA TYR A 169 29.42 -19.47 5.88
C TYR A 169 28.98 -18.13 5.25
N ASP A 170 27.75 -18.06 4.73
CA ASP A 170 27.17 -16.84 4.15
C ASP A 170 26.44 -16.03 5.24
N ASP A 171 27.13 -15.04 5.81
CA ASP A 171 26.61 -14.12 6.82
C ASP A 171 25.77 -12.97 6.24
N GLY A 172 25.44 -13.01 4.94
CA GLY A 172 24.70 -11.94 4.25
C GLY A 172 25.53 -10.67 4.02
N GLY A 173 26.86 -10.75 4.08
CA GLY A 173 27.76 -9.61 3.96
C GLY A 173 27.81 -8.79 5.24
N LEU A 174 27.79 -9.48 6.38
CA LEU A 174 28.02 -8.85 7.68
C LEU A 174 29.50 -8.46 7.77
N VAL A 175 29.78 -7.31 8.36
CA VAL A 175 31.16 -6.86 8.65
C VAL A 175 31.20 -6.43 10.09
N ASP A 176 32.13 -7.02 10.84
CA ASP A 176 32.36 -6.66 12.23
C ASP A 176 33.52 -5.67 12.33
N LEU A 177 33.18 -4.42 12.65
CA LEU A 177 34.12 -3.32 12.75
C LEU A 177 35.18 -3.52 13.84
N ASN A 178 34.92 -4.35 14.85
CA ASN A 178 35.87 -4.59 15.94
C ASN A 178 36.96 -5.61 15.57
N THR A 179 36.68 -6.50 14.61
CA THR A 179 37.57 -7.64 14.31
C THR A 179 38.03 -7.66 12.85
N ALA A 180 37.32 -6.98 11.94
CA ALA A 180 37.74 -6.85 10.55
C ALA A 180 38.92 -5.88 10.41
N PRO A 181 39.91 -6.18 9.54
CA PRO A 181 41.02 -5.28 9.29
C PRO A 181 40.53 -3.98 8.64
N ALA A 182 41.17 -2.86 9.00
CA ALA A 182 40.81 -1.53 8.52
C ALA A 182 40.84 -1.42 6.99
N SER A 183 41.71 -2.18 6.32
CA SER A 183 41.84 -2.22 4.85
C SER A 183 40.60 -2.72 4.11
N VAL A 184 39.65 -3.37 4.80
CA VAL A 184 38.41 -3.90 4.19
C VAL A 184 37.17 -3.09 4.62
N VAL A 185 37.32 -2.21 5.60
CA VAL A 185 36.25 -1.35 6.13
C VAL A 185 36.30 0.07 5.52
N ALA A 186 37.48 0.49 5.04
CA ALA A 186 37.77 1.83 4.53
C ALA A 186 37.61 1.97 3.00
#